data_AF-A0A5E4W4C8-F1
#
_entry.id   AF-A0A5E4W4C8-F1
#
_cell.length_a   1.000
_cell.length_b   1.000
_cell.length_c   1.000
_cell.angle_alpha   90.00
_cell.angle_beta   90.00
_cell.angle_gamma   90.00
#
_symmetry.space_group_name_H-M   'P 1'
#
loop_
_entity.id
_entity.type
_entity.pdbx_description
1 polymer ?
#
loop_
_entity_poly.entity_id
_entity_poly.type
_entity_poly.pdbx_seq_one_letter_code
_entity_poly.pdbx_strand_id
1 'polypeptide(L)'
;MKHDQIQAGMFYHDAKAGVREVIVIEGAPLRVKYRVLAAKQTQAYDYESRAMKSLIGSESVVSLESFASWARSAHDRRSIDSVLLSLEARRVKLSPGEQAFVRATLDAAHGKIADGMRVGIDHTEGRSVAGLVKKGIVVRDGDEAVITKLGAAYVAIAQV
;
A
#
# COMPACT_ATOMS: atom_id res chain seq x y z
N MET A 1 11.54 -16.88 8.21
CA MET A 1 12.56 -16.89 7.14
C MET A 1 13.88 -17.37 7.73
N LYS A 2 14.78 -17.98 6.96
CA LYS A 2 16.12 -18.35 7.48
C LYS A 2 17.05 -17.13 7.49
N HIS A 3 18.08 -17.14 8.35
CA HIS A 3 19.00 -16.01 8.51
C HIS A 3 19.81 -15.70 7.24
N ASP A 4 20.25 -16.73 6.54
CA ASP A 4 21.01 -16.67 5.28
C ASP A 4 20.21 -16.11 4.09
N GLN A 5 18.88 -16.07 4.21
CA GLN A 5 18.00 -15.48 3.21
C GLN A 5 17.80 -13.98 3.40
N ILE A 6 18.27 -13.39 4.51
CA ILE A 6 18.16 -11.96 4.76
C ILE A 6 19.40 -11.24 4.21
N GLN A 7 19.16 -10.37 3.23
CA GLN A 7 20.18 -9.62 2.52
C GLN A 7 19.87 -8.12 2.53
N ALA A 8 20.91 -7.30 2.58
CA ALA A 8 20.81 -5.86 2.40
C ALA A 8 20.35 -5.51 0.97
N GLY A 9 19.57 -4.43 0.84
CA GLY A 9 18.97 -4.00 -0.42
C GLY A 9 17.68 -4.74 -0.81
N MET A 10 17.27 -5.75 -0.02
CA MET A 10 16.05 -6.52 -0.25
C MET A 10 14.89 -6.03 0.61
N PHE A 11 13.67 -6.32 0.17
CA PHE A 11 12.43 -5.97 0.85
C PHE A 11 11.77 -7.22 1.41
N TYR A 12 11.22 -7.14 2.62
CA TYR A 12 10.60 -8.27 3.30
C TYR A 12 9.19 -7.91 3.72
N HIS A 13 8.26 -8.84 3.51
CA HIS A 13 6.86 -8.71 3.88
C HIS A 13 6.47 -9.76 4.91
N ASP A 14 5.62 -9.37 5.85
CA ASP A 14 5.14 -10.22 6.95
C ASP A 14 3.91 -11.07 6.61
N ALA A 15 3.52 -11.13 5.33
CA ALA A 15 2.28 -11.73 4.84
C ALA A 15 1.00 -11.06 5.37
N LYS A 16 1.10 -9.92 6.06
CA LYS A 16 -0.01 -9.14 6.61
C LYS A 16 0.05 -7.73 6.05
N ALA A 17 0.60 -6.79 6.80
CA ALA A 17 0.58 -5.36 6.49
C ALA A 17 1.96 -4.68 6.60
N GLY A 18 2.99 -5.43 7.01
CA GLY A 18 4.31 -4.92 7.28
C GLY A 18 5.26 -5.16 6.12
N VAL A 19 5.90 -4.10 5.62
CA VAL A 19 6.99 -4.16 4.64
C VAL A 19 8.20 -3.42 5.19
N ARG A 20 9.37 -4.05 5.13
CA ARG A 20 10.64 -3.47 5.56
C ARG A 20 11.73 -3.67 4.52
N GLU A 21 12.47 -2.60 4.23
CA GLU A 21 13.68 -2.62 3.42
C GLU A 21 14.88 -2.85 4.34
N VAL A 22 15.73 -3.84 4.07
CA VAL A 22 16.97 -4.02 4.82
C VAL A 22 18.03 -3.08 4.25
N ILE A 23 18.55 -2.20 5.08
CA ILE A 23 19.56 -1.20 4.70
C ILE A 23 20.97 -1.79 4.88
N VAL A 24 21.23 -2.35 6.06
CA VAL A 24 22.53 -2.97 6.38
C VAL A 24 22.35 -4.06 7.43
N ILE A 25 23.23 -5.05 7.38
CA ILE A 25 23.35 -6.12 8.38
C ILE A 25 24.77 -6.09 8.91
N GLU A 26 24.94 -5.80 10.20
CA GLU A 26 26.25 -5.57 10.79
C GLU A 26 26.30 -5.87 12.30
N GLY A 27 27.50 -5.94 12.86
CA GLY A 27 27.76 -6.12 14.29
C GLY A 27 27.96 -7.57 14.74
N ALA A 28 28.35 -7.71 16.01
CA ALA A 28 28.47 -8.99 16.72
C ALA A 28 27.85 -8.82 18.13
N PRO A 29 26.61 -9.33 18.37
CA PRO A 29 25.79 -10.15 17.48
C PRO A 29 25.22 -9.38 16.27
N LEU A 30 24.88 -10.09 15.20
CA LEU A 30 24.34 -9.52 13.96
C LEU A 30 23.03 -8.77 14.21
N ARG A 31 22.97 -7.52 13.77
CA ARG A 31 21.80 -6.66 13.81
C ARG A 31 21.40 -6.23 12.40
N VAL A 32 20.11 -6.07 12.20
CA VAL A 32 19.50 -5.63 10.94
C VAL A 32 19.00 -4.21 11.13
N LYS A 33 19.59 -3.27 10.40
CA LYS A 33 19.04 -1.93 10.23
C LYS A 33 18.09 -1.95 9.04
N TYR A 34 16.86 -1.52 9.26
CA TYR A 34 15.81 -1.54 8.24
C TYR A 34 15.03 -0.24 8.20
N ARG A 35 14.38 0.02 7.06
CA ARG A 35 13.41 1.10 6.86
C ARG A 35 12.01 0.53 6.75
N VAL A 36 11.03 1.14 7.41
CA VAL A 36 9.63 0.72 7.33
C VAL A 36 8.98 1.35 6.10
N LEU A 37 8.44 0.53 5.20
CA LEU A 37 7.73 0.99 3.99
C LEU A 37 6.22 0.82 4.12
N ALA A 38 5.78 -0.20 4.85
CA ALA A 38 4.38 -0.38 5.21
C ALA A 38 4.27 -0.96 6.62
N ALA A 39 3.22 -0.59 7.34
CA ALA A 39 2.91 -1.12 8.65
C ALA A 39 1.41 -1.00 8.93
N LYS A 40 0.91 -1.89 9.81
CA LYS A 40 -0.47 -1.84 10.32
C LYS A 40 -0.76 -0.51 11.02
N GLN A 41 0.17 -0.07 11.85
CA GLN A 41 0.15 1.25 12.47
C GLN A 41 1.16 2.15 11.74
N THR A 42 0.69 3.27 11.21
CA THR A 42 1.53 4.20 10.42
C THR A 42 2.05 5.37 11.20
N GLN A 43 1.60 5.55 12.44
CA GLN A 43 2.03 6.64 13.31
C GLN A 43 2.29 6.13 14.72
N ALA A 44 3.34 6.64 15.34
CA ALA A 44 3.63 6.45 16.76
C ALA A 44 3.74 7.80 17.45
N TYR A 45 3.35 7.84 18.71
CA TYR A 45 3.54 9.03 19.53
C TYR A 45 5.02 9.17 19.88
N ASP A 46 5.61 10.31 19.52
CA ASP A 46 6.95 10.67 19.93
C ASP A 46 6.87 11.56 21.17
N TYR A 47 7.48 11.10 22.27
CA TYR A 47 7.47 11.78 23.56
C TYR A 47 8.32 13.05 23.56
N GLU A 48 9.39 13.10 22.75
CA GLU A 48 10.27 14.27 22.67
C GLU A 48 9.57 15.42 21.96
N SER A 49 9.02 15.18 20.78
CA SER A 49 8.30 16.20 20.03
C SER A 49 6.84 16.39 20.46
N ARG A 50 6.35 15.57 21.41
CA ARG A 50 4.95 15.52 21.87
C ARG A 50 3.94 15.49 20.72
N ALA A 51 4.22 14.69 19.69
CA ALA A 51 3.43 14.68 18.46
C ALA A 51 3.35 13.27 17.87
N MET A 52 2.32 13.02 17.06
CA MET A 52 2.22 11.81 16.25
C MET A 52 3.19 11.91 15.07
N LYS A 53 4.17 11.01 15.01
CA LYS A 53 5.13 10.92 13.91
C LYS A 53 4.84 9.72 13.03
N SER A 54 5.07 9.87 11.73
CA SER A 54 4.98 8.77 10.78
C SER A 54 6.04 7.71 11.10
N LEU A 55 5.61 6.45 11.17
CA LEU A 55 6.48 5.28 11.17
C LEU A 55 6.94 4.92 9.75
N ILE A 56 6.16 5.30 8.73
CA ILE A 56 6.56 5.04 7.34
C ILE A 56 7.74 5.94 6.99
N GLY A 57 8.79 5.32 6.45
CA GLY A 57 10.08 5.94 6.16
C GLY A 57 11.06 5.94 7.33
N SER A 58 10.63 5.58 8.55
CA SER A 58 11.54 5.55 9.70
C SER A 58 12.50 4.37 9.63
N GLU A 59 13.69 4.57 10.19
CA GLU A 59 14.72 3.55 10.31
C GLU A 59 14.73 2.97 11.73
N SER A 60 15.02 1.68 11.85
CA SER A 60 15.05 0.96 13.13
C SER A 60 16.04 -0.19 13.07
N VAL A 61 16.49 -0.65 14.24
CA VAL A 61 17.50 -1.71 14.36
C VAL A 61 17.01 -2.82 15.28
N VAL A 62 17.07 -4.07 14.81
CA VAL A 62 16.69 -5.27 15.58
C VAL A 62 17.74 -6.36 15.43
N SER A 63 17.66 -7.43 16.24
CA SER A 63 18.49 -8.62 16.00
C SER A 63 18.10 -9.30 14.69
N LEU A 64 19.07 -9.95 14.03
CA LEU A 64 18.80 -10.74 12.82
C LEU A 64 17.74 -11.82 13.06
N GLU A 65 17.78 -12.48 14.21
CA GLU A 65 16.80 -13.48 14.63
C GLU A 65 15.38 -12.90 14.71
N SER A 66 15.21 -11.75 15.35
CA SER A 66 13.91 -11.06 15.44
C SER A 66 13.38 -10.65 14.06
N PHE A 67 14.27 -10.23 13.16
CA PHE A 67 13.88 -9.88 11.81
C PHE A 67 13.45 -11.11 11.00
N ALA A 68 14.23 -12.18 11.06
CA ALA A 68 13.98 -13.42 10.34
C ALA A 68 12.71 -14.14 10.80
N SER A 69 12.37 -14.06 12.10
CA SER A 69 11.13 -14.59 12.66
C SER A 69 9.89 -13.80 12.22
N TRP A 70 10.03 -12.51 11.94
CA TRP A 70 8.98 -11.63 11.40
C TRP A 70 8.78 -11.83 9.89
N ALA A 71 9.85 -11.94 9.11
CA ALA A 71 9.79 -12.01 7.65
C ALA A 71 9.13 -13.31 7.13
N ARG A 72 8.25 -13.17 6.12
CA ARG A 72 7.54 -14.29 5.48
C ARG A 72 7.87 -14.44 3.99
N SER A 73 8.00 -13.33 3.27
CA SER A 73 8.42 -13.32 1.87
C SER A 73 9.47 -12.24 1.62
N ALA A 74 10.29 -12.44 0.60
CA ALA A 74 11.32 -11.52 0.14
C ALA A 74 10.97 -11.03 -1.26
N HIS A 75 11.27 -9.77 -1.54
CA HIS A 75 10.93 -9.05 -2.74
C HIS A 75 12.12 -8.22 -3.20
N ASP A 76 12.30 -8.12 -4.51
CA ASP A 76 13.24 -7.18 -5.10
C ASP A 76 12.56 -5.82 -5.32
N ARG A 77 13.31 -4.86 -5.87
CA ARG A 77 12.79 -3.53 -6.16
C ARG A 77 11.67 -3.53 -7.21
N ARG A 78 11.62 -4.52 -8.11
CA ARG A 78 10.63 -4.59 -9.18
C ARG A 78 9.30 -5.18 -8.69
N SER A 79 9.34 -6.16 -7.78
CA SER A 79 8.14 -6.81 -7.26
C SER A 79 7.52 -6.05 -6.08
N ILE A 80 8.32 -5.28 -5.33
CA ILE A 80 7.83 -4.66 -4.09
C ILE A 80 6.77 -3.58 -4.33
N ASP A 81 6.86 -2.84 -5.43
CA ASP A 81 5.89 -1.78 -5.75
C ASP A 81 4.46 -2.34 -5.87
N SER A 82 4.31 -3.53 -6.47
CA SER A 82 3.02 -4.21 -6.55
C SER A 82 2.48 -4.63 -5.18
N VAL A 83 3.36 -5.06 -4.26
CA VAL A 83 2.97 -5.42 -2.90
C VAL A 83 2.51 -4.19 -2.14
N LEU A 84 3.28 -3.09 -2.22
CA LEU A 84 2.93 -1.82 -1.56
C LEU A 84 1.60 -1.28 -2.08
N LEU A 85 1.40 -1.28 -3.40
CA LEU A 85 0.15 -0.86 -4.02
C LEU A 85 -1.03 -1.71 -3.55
N SER A 86 -0.86 -3.04 -3.49
CA SER A 86 -1.89 -3.95 -2.99
C SER A 86 -2.20 -3.71 -1.50
N LEU A 87 -1.20 -3.40 -0.68
CA LEU A 87 -1.41 -3.09 0.73
C LEU A 87 -2.13 -1.76 0.93
N GLU A 88 -1.80 -0.75 0.12
CA GLU A 88 -2.48 0.54 0.11
C GLU A 88 -3.95 0.38 -0.31
N ALA A 89 -4.19 -0.35 -1.40
CA ALA A 89 -5.53 -0.65 -1.88
C ALA A 89 -6.42 -1.32 -0.81
N ARG A 90 -5.90 -2.30 -0.08
CA ARG A 90 -6.63 -2.97 1.04
C ARG A 90 -7.03 -2.03 2.18
N ARG A 91 -6.37 -0.88 2.31
CA ARG A 91 -6.67 0.11 3.35
C ARG A 91 -7.74 1.10 2.93
N VAL A 92 -8.01 1.21 1.63
CA VAL A 92 -9.03 2.12 1.11
C VAL A 92 -10.41 1.64 1.56
N LYS A 93 -11.13 2.51 2.26
CA LYS A 93 -12.53 2.27 2.65
C LYS A 93 -13.44 3.14 1.81
N LEU A 94 -14.30 2.51 1.02
CA LEU A 94 -15.32 3.19 0.22
C LEU A 94 -16.64 3.25 0.99
N SER A 95 -17.29 4.41 0.94
CA SER A 95 -18.68 4.61 1.34
C SER A 95 -19.62 3.94 0.34
N PRO A 96 -20.90 3.72 0.70
CA PRO A 96 -21.84 3.03 -0.18
C PRO A 96 -21.97 3.67 -1.58
N GLY A 97 -21.98 5.00 -1.68
CA GLY A 97 -22.07 5.71 -2.97
C GLY A 97 -20.82 5.54 -3.84
N GLU A 98 -19.63 5.52 -3.23
CA GLU A 98 -18.37 5.26 -3.92
C GLU A 98 -18.27 3.79 -4.38
N GLN A 99 -18.75 2.85 -3.57
CA GLN A 99 -18.82 1.44 -3.96
C GLN A 99 -19.77 1.23 -5.14
N ALA A 100 -20.94 1.87 -5.11
CA ALA A 100 -21.91 1.81 -6.20
C ALA A 100 -21.29 2.31 -7.52
N PHE A 101 -20.59 3.45 -7.48
CA PHE A 101 -19.89 3.99 -8.65
C PHE A 101 -18.82 3.04 -9.20
N VAL A 102 -17.95 2.51 -8.33
CA VAL A 102 -16.89 1.56 -8.74
C VAL A 102 -17.48 0.28 -9.32
N ARG A 103 -18.58 -0.23 -8.76
CA ARG A 103 -19.26 -1.41 -9.28
C ARG A 103 -19.91 -1.15 -10.63
N ALA A 104 -20.62 -0.03 -10.78
CA ALA A 104 -21.21 0.34 -12.07
C ALA A 104 -20.13 0.51 -13.16
N THR A 105 -19.00 1.12 -12.80
CA THR A 105 -17.82 1.22 -13.67
C THR A 105 -17.31 -0.17 -14.08
N LEU A 106 -17.23 -1.09 -13.12
CA LEU A 106 -16.73 -2.44 -13.36
C LEU A 106 -17.64 -3.22 -14.31
N ASP A 107 -18.96 -3.11 -14.09
CA ASP A 107 -19.97 -3.75 -14.92
C ASP A 107 -19.91 -3.19 -16.36
N ALA A 108 -19.78 -1.86 -16.51
CA ALA A 108 -19.61 -1.21 -17.81
C ALA A 108 -18.29 -1.59 -18.51
N ALA A 109 -17.23 -1.85 -17.75
CA ALA A 109 -15.93 -2.29 -18.26
C ALA A 109 -15.81 -3.81 -18.42
N HIS A 110 -16.94 -4.55 -18.41
CA HIS A 110 -16.99 -6.01 -18.54
C HIS A 110 -16.07 -6.75 -17.56
N GLY A 111 -16.02 -6.29 -16.32
CA GLY A 111 -15.28 -6.92 -15.23
C GLY A 111 -13.78 -6.59 -15.21
N LYS A 112 -13.28 -5.69 -16.06
CA LYS A 112 -11.86 -5.31 -16.09
C LYS A 112 -11.67 -3.81 -16.04
N ILE A 113 -11.12 -3.33 -14.93
CA ILE A 113 -10.69 -1.94 -14.77
C ILE A 113 -9.16 -1.88 -14.79
N ALA A 114 -8.60 -0.99 -15.62
CA ALA A 114 -7.16 -0.78 -15.76
C ALA A 114 -6.77 0.67 -15.40
N ASP A 115 -5.51 0.87 -15.04
CA ASP A 115 -4.92 2.20 -14.87
C ASP A 115 -5.07 3.02 -16.16
N GLY A 116 -5.46 4.29 -16.03
CA GLY A 116 -5.71 5.21 -17.14
C GLY A 116 -7.08 5.05 -17.81
N MET A 117 -7.90 4.08 -17.42
CA MET A 117 -9.26 3.93 -17.96
C MET A 117 -10.11 5.15 -17.63
N ARG A 118 -10.88 5.65 -18.62
CA ARG A 118 -11.76 6.82 -18.50
C ARG A 118 -13.21 6.39 -18.35
N VAL A 119 -13.94 7.05 -17.47
CA VAL A 119 -15.34 6.77 -17.13
C VAL A 119 -16.10 8.08 -17.11
N GLY A 120 -17.17 8.20 -17.89
CA GLY A 120 -18.03 9.39 -17.85
C GLY A 120 -18.68 9.56 -16.47
N ILE A 121 -18.81 10.81 -16.04
CA ILE A 121 -19.43 11.19 -14.76
C ILE A 121 -20.72 11.92 -15.06
N ASP A 122 -21.82 11.51 -14.42
CA ASP A 122 -23.05 12.27 -14.45
C ASP A 122 -23.17 13.28 -13.29
N HIS A 123 -24.18 14.14 -13.36
CA HIS A 123 -24.43 15.18 -12.36
C HIS A 123 -24.81 14.64 -10.96
N THR A 124 -25.23 13.38 -10.85
CA THR A 124 -25.58 12.70 -9.59
C THR A 124 -24.39 12.04 -8.92
N GLU A 125 -23.35 11.69 -9.69
CA GLU A 125 -22.17 10.96 -9.23
C GLU A 125 -21.08 11.85 -8.65
N GLY A 126 -21.20 13.17 -8.80
CA GLY A 126 -20.16 14.14 -8.42
C GLY A 126 -19.65 14.01 -6.98
N ARG A 127 -20.51 13.68 -6.01
CA ARG A 127 -20.11 13.47 -4.61
C ARG A 127 -19.28 12.21 -4.43
N SER A 128 -19.68 11.11 -5.06
CA SER A 128 -18.96 9.83 -5.01
C SER A 128 -17.60 9.98 -5.67
N VAL A 129 -17.53 10.59 -6.85
CA VAL A 129 -16.28 10.84 -7.56
C VAL A 129 -15.34 11.73 -6.74
N ALA A 130 -15.84 12.80 -6.12
CA ALA A 130 -15.01 13.65 -5.27
C ALA A 130 -14.42 12.88 -4.06
N GLY A 131 -15.15 11.93 -3.51
CA GLY A 131 -14.65 11.03 -2.47
C GLY A 131 -13.55 10.08 -2.98
N LEU A 132 -13.75 9.49 -4.17
CA LEU A 132 -12.76 8.63 -4.84
C LEU A 132 -11.48 9.38 -5.19
N VAL A 133 -11.58 10.64 -5.62
CA VAL A 133 -10.43 11.52 -5.89
C VAL A 133 -9.62 11.74 -4.63
N LYS A 134 -10.27 12.07 -3.49
CA LYS A 134 -9.59 12.24 -2.20
C LYS A 134 -8.86 10.99 -1.72
N LYS A 135 -9.31 9.81 -2.16
CA LYS A 135 -8.73 8.51 -1.83
C LYS A 135 -7.71 8.03 -2.86
N GLY A 136 -7.47 8.81 -3.92
CA GLY A 136 -6.52 8.46 -4.98
C GLY A 136 -6.98 7.32 -5.89
N ILE A 137 -8.25 6.93 -5.86
CA ILE A 137 -8.80 5.83 -6.68
C ILE A 137 -9.01 6.28 -8.13
N VAL A 138 -9.42 7.54 -8.30
CA VAL A 138 -9.57 8.18 -9.61
C VAL A 138 -8.95 9.57 -9.59
N VAL A 139 -8.65 10.11 -10.77
CA VAL A 139 -8.39 11.53 -11.00
C VAL A 139 -9.56 12.08 -11.81
N ARG A 140 -10.05 13.28 -11.49
CA ARG A 140 -11.10 13.92 -12.28
C ARG A 140 -10.49 14.71 -13.43
N ASP A 141 -10.99 14.48 -14.64
CA ASP A 141 -10.63 15.19 -15.88
C ASP A 141 -11.93 15.68 -16.54
N GLY A 142 -12.35 16.90 -16.20
CA GLY A 142 -13.64 17.46 -16.63
C GLY A 142 -14.84 16.65 -16.15
N ASP A 143 -15.57 16.10 -17.12
CA ASP A 143 -16.74 15.24 -16.93
C ASP A 143 -16.37 13.74 -16.96
N GLU A 144 -15.08 13.41 -16.87
CA GLU A 144 -14.58 12.04 -16.77
C GLU A 144 -13.82 11.79 -15.46
N ALA A 145 -13.88 10.55 -15.00
CA ALA A 145 -13.02 9.99 -13.97
C ALA A 145 -12.01 9.06 -14.63
N VAL A 146 -10.72 9.33 -14.41
CA VAL A 146 -9.60 8.51 -14.86
C VAL A 146 -9.18 7.60 -13.72
N ILE A 147 -9.27 6.29 -13.92
CA ILE A 147 -8.84 5.30 -12.92
C ILE A 147 -7.33 5.37 -12.73
N THR A 148 -6.87 5.35 -11.47
CA THR A 148 -5.44 5.30 -11.15
C THR A 148 -4.96 3.86 -10.97
N LYS A 149 -3.63 3.67 -10.89
CA LYS A 149 -3.01 2.41 -10.43
C LYS A 149 -3.62 1.89 -9.12
N LEU A 150 -3.85 2.78 -8.16
CA LEU A 150 -4.45 2.40 -6.87
C LEU A 150 -5.91 1.98 -7.06
N GLY A 151 -6.66 2.66 -7.93
CA GLY A 151 -8.03 2.29 -8.26
C GLY A 151 -8.13 0.92 -8.94
N ALA A 152 -7.28 0.66 -9.94
CA ALA A 152 -7.21 -0.64 -10.59
C ALA A 152 -6.83 -1.76 -9.60
N ALA A 153 -5.85 -1.51 -8.73
CA ALA A 153 -5.45 -2.46 -7.69
C ALA A 153 -6.57 -2.71 -6.67
N TYR A 154 -7.32 -1.68 -6.26
CA TYR A 154 -8.47 -1.82 -5.37
C TYR A 154 -9.53 -2.75 -5.95
N VAL A 155 -9.92 -2.53 -7.20
CA VAL A 155 -10.92 -3.35 -7.89
C VAL A 155 -10.45 -4.80 -8.00
N ALA A 156 -9.21 -5.03 -8.41
CA ALA A 156 -8.65 -6.38 -8.55
C ALA A 156 -8.67 -7.19 -7.24
N ILE A 157 -8.53 -6.52 -6.09
CA ILE A 157 -8.57 -7.16 -4.77
C ILE A 157 -10.02 -7.33 -4.28
N ALA A 158 -10.91 -6.38 -4.59
CA ALA A 158 -12.31 -6.44 -4.20
C ALA A 158 -13.13 -7.49 -4.97
N GLN A 159 -12.61 -8.03 -6.07
CA GLN A 159 -13.19 -9.12 -6.85
C GLN A 159 -12.97 -10.52 -6.23
N VAL A 160 -12.20 -10.63 -5.13
CA VAL A 160 -11.93 -11.87 -4.39
C VAL A 160 -12.69 -11.86 -3.06
#